data_AF-A0A7J2JZB3-F1
#
_entry.id   AF-A0A7J2JZB3-F1
#
_cell.length_a   1.000
_cell.length_b   1.000
_cell.length_c   1.000
_cell.angle_alpha   90.00
_cell.angle_beta   90.00
_cell.angle_gamma   90.00
#
_symmetry.space_group_name_H-M   'P 1'
#
loop_
_entity.id
_entity.type
_entity.pdbx_description
1 polymer ?
#
loop_
_entity_poly.entity_id
_entity_poly.type
_entity_poly.pdbx_seq_one_letter_code
_entity_poly.pdbx_strand_id
1 'polypeptide(L)'
;MARRALHLKLEELTSDVLRARGLTISIGRIYEEEWEEPVGPTPFPEITDLREWDMKLLRRYRPYYLPFCELCCLCTFGKCDLSKGKRGACGLDLRAQLSRIVLVAACIGASTHTHHARHLLEHLIEKYGRRHPIDVGGPNVYVEAPNIRLVCGFRPKTLGDLEEALDYVETQLVHLLACTHTGQEGHYLDFESKIFHAGMLDHVAMEVADIAQISAYNFPKADPEAPLVELGWGVVDREKPVILVIGHNVPPAVYIVDYLHEKGLYGQVEVCGMCCTAHDVTRYNPGAKIVGPISWQLRFIRAGVADVIVVDEQCVRTDLVEEAQKVRAPFIATSPVACHGLPDRTHDPVEEIVEDLVSGKVPGVLILEPEKAAEVAVEVAIRVAPTRKDLKSLPDVSEVIEGAKRCIACNSCRRACPNNLPIPTAMKAAAEGDLSLLARLLDECVGCTRCEDACPRGIPVHTYVVKAAEKQLKEERFKVRVGRGAIQDMEIRAVGGPIVLGEIPGVVAFVGCANYPHGNREVAEMAVEFARRHYIVVASGCAAMSIGFYKDEEGKTPYEQFSGAFEAGGIVNVGSCVSNPHISGAAMKIASI
;
A
#
# COMPACT_ATOMS: atom_id res chain seq x y z
N MET A 1 5.54 -26.82 9.61
CA MET A 1 6.40 -27.29 10.73
C MET A 1 7.05 -26.08 11.38
N ALA A 2 6.57 -25.66 12.57
CA ALA A 2 7.13 -24.52 13.30
C ALA A 2 8.58 -24.79 13.75
N ARG A 3 9.51 -23.90 13.40
CA ARG A 3 10.98 -24.07 13.56
C ARG A 3 11.52 -23.82 14.97
N ARG A 4 10.69 -23.73 16.01
CA ARG A 4 11.15 -23.49 17.38
C ARG A 4 10.64 -24.56 18.33
N ALA A 5 11.41 -25.65 18.45
CA ALA A 5 11.23 -26.68 19.45
C ALA A 5 12.12 -26.40 20.67
N LEU A 6 11.62 -26.65 21.88
CA LEU A 6 12.45 -26.73 23.08
C LEU A 6 13.31 -28.00 22.94
N HIS A 7 14.62 -27.81 22.75
CA HIS A 7 15.58 -28.90 22.69
C HIS A 7 16.20 -29.14 24.07
N LEU A 8 15.78 -30.22 24.72
CA LEU A 8 16.35 -30.71 25.98
C LEU A 8 17.27 -31.89 25.66
N LYS A 9 18.57 -31.74 25.94
CA LYS A 9 19.55 -32.82 25.82
C LYS A 9 19.92 -33.31 27.22
N LEU A 10 19.63 -34.57 27.50
CA LEU A 10 19.91 -35.23 28.77
C LEU A 10 20.99 -36.30 28.54
N GLU A 11 22.10 -36.21 29.28
CA GLU A 11 23.20 -37.18 29.17
C GLU A 11 22.81 -38.57 29.71
N GLU A 12 22.05 -38.62 30.81
CA GLU A 12 21.50 -39.85 31.38
C GLU A 12 20.16 -39.54 32.08
N LEU A 13 19.10 -40.25 31.69
CA LEU A 13 17.78 -40.23 32.33
C LEU A 13 17.57 -41.61 32.96
N THR A 14 17.38 -41.65 34.28
CA THR A 14 17.12 -42.90 35.02
C THR A 14 15.83 -42.74 35.84
N SER A 15 14.82 -43.56 35.55
CA SER A 15 13.60 -43.70 36.33
C SER A 15 13.32 -45.19 36.59
N ASP A 16 12.33 -45.48 37.44
CA ASP A 16 11.93 -46.85 37.79
C ASP A 16 11.43 -47.68 36.59
N VAL A 17 11.18 -47.02 35.45
CA VAL A 17 10.60 -47.64 34.24
C VAL A 17 11.46 -47.41 32.99
N LEU A 18 12.40 -46.46 33.00
CA LEU A 18 13.20 -46.11 31.81
C LEU A 18 14.62 -45.70 32.20
N ARG A 19 15.62 -46.32 31.56
CA ARG A 19 17.02 -45.91 31.63
C ARG A 19 17.54 -45.60 30.23
N ALA A 20 17.77 -44.32 29.94
CA ALA A 20 18.22 -43.84 28.64
C ALA A 20 19.49 -42.99 28.77
N ARG A 21 20.46 -43.19 27.88
CA ARG A 21 21.68 -42.38 27.78
C ARG A 21 21.71 -41.63 26.46
N GLY A 22 22.11 -40.36 26.49
CA GLY A 22 22.13 -39.49 25.31
C GLY A 22 20.74 -39.13 24.77
N LEU A 23 19.74 -39.02 25.65
CA LEU A 23 18.37 -38.71 25.26
C LEU A 23 18.24 -37.25 24.81
N THR A 24 17.76 -37.04 23.59
CA THR A 24 17.39 -35.70 23.11
C THR A 24 15.88 -35.63 22.98
N ILE A 25 15.26 -34.74 23.74
CA ILE A 25 13.82 -34.48 23.73
C ILE A 25 13.61 -33.15 22.99
N SER A 26 12.84 -33.20 21.92
CA SER A 26 12.40 -32.00 21.19
C SER A 26 10.91 -31.84 21.45
N ILE A 27 10.54 -30.93 22.34
CA ILE A 27 9.14 -30.57 22.56
C ILE A 27 8.81 -29.44 21.60
N GLY A 28 7.69 -29.53 20.88
CA GLY A 28 7.16 -28.39 20.13
C GLY A 28 6.79 -27.21 21.04
N ARG A 29 6.11 -26.20 20.51
CA ARG A 29 5.63 -25.08 21.33
C ARG A 29 4.56 -25.58 22.31
N ILE A 30 4.63 -25.13 23.57
CA ILE A 30 3.58 -25.35 24.58
C ILE A 30 2.76 -24.07 24.62
N TYR A 31 1.47 -24.16 24.35
CA TYR A 31 0.52 -23.06 24.52
C TYR A 31 -0.14 -23.21 25.90
N GLU A 32 -0.20 -22.13 26.67
CA GLU A 32 -1.13 -22.05 27.81
C GLU A 32 -2.53 -21.78 27.23
N GLU A 33 -3.34 -22.83 27.14
CA GLU A 33 -4.74 -22.75 26.70
C GLU A 33 -5.65 -22.37 27.88
N GLU A 34 -6.04 -21.10 27.94
CA GLU A 34 -7.30 -20.70 28.57
C GLU A 34 -8.14 -19.99 27.50
N TRP A 35 -8.83 -20.77 26.67
CA TRP A 35 -9.89 -20.23 25.82
C TRP A 35 -10.99 -21.24 25.54
N GLU A 36 -12.21 -20.76 25.24
CA GLU A 36 -13.40 -21.62 25.08
C GLU A 36 -13.69 -22.06 23.62
N GLU A 37 -13.20 -21.37 22.58
CA GLU A 37 -13.56 -21.64 21.17
C GLU A 37 -12.80 -22.83 20.53
N PRO A 38 -13.38 -23.98 20.20
CA PRO A 38 -12.59 -25.07 19.62
C PRO A 38 -11.83 -24.66 18.33
N VAL A 39 -10.56 -25.06 18.20
CA VAL A 39 -9.78 -24.85 16.97
C VAL A 39 -10.47 -25.54 15.80
N GLY A 40 -10.59 -24.85 14.67
CA GLY A 40 -11.19 -25.38 13.45
C GLY A 40 -10.40 -26.56 12.86
N PRO A 41 -10.95 -27.24 11.84
CA PRO A 41 -10.38 -28.48 11.32
C PRO A 41 -9.08 -28.30 10.51
N THR A 42 -8.75 -27.07 10.10
CA THR A 42 -7.65 -26.78 9.15
C THR A 42 -6.78 -25.60 9.61
N PRO A 43 -6.13 -25.66 10.79
CA PRO A 43 -5.12 -24.66 11.17
C PRO A 43 -3.87 -24.84 10.30
N PHE A 44 -3.25 -23.73 9.88
CA PHE A 44 -2.11 -23.70 8.96
C PHE A 44 -2.36 -24.52 7.69
N PRO A 45 -3.42 -24.23 6.92
CA PRO A 45 -3.79 -25.05 5.77
C PRO A 45 -2.67 -25.10 4.73
N GLU A 46 -2.40 -26.28 4.20
CA GLU A 46 -1.57 -26.45 3.02
C GLU A 46 -2.34 -26.08 1.75
N ILE A 47 -1.63 -25.87 0.64
CA ILE A 47 -2.20 -25.45 -0.67
C ILE A 47 -3.33 -26.35 -1.22
N THR A 48 -3.59 -27.52 -0.62
CA THR A 48 -4.64 -28.46 -1.01
C THR A 48 -5.79 -28.57 -0.02
N ASP A 49 -5.65 -28.06 1.20
CA ASP A 49 -6.58 -28.38 2.30
C ASP A 49 -7.95 -27.70 2.12
N LEU A 50 -7.96 -26.48 1.57
CA LEU A 50 -9.19 -25.73 1.29
C LEU A 50 -9.77 -26.00 -0.11
N ARG A 51 -9.09 -26.82 -0.91
CA ARG A 51 -9.45 -27.06 -2.32
C ARG A 51 -10.89 -27.52 -2.50
N GLU A 52 -11.42 -28.36 -1.61
CA GLU A 52 -12.81 -28.82 -1.72
C GLU A 52 -13.80 -27.65 -1.59
N TRP A 53 -13.55 -26.73 -0.64
CA TRP A 53 -14.34 -25.52 -0.46
C TRP A 53 -14.21 -24.59 -1.67
N ASP A 54 -13.00 -24.40 -2.17
CA ASP A 54 -12.74 -23.57 -3.36
C ASP A 54 -13.48 -24.10 -4.58
N MET A 55 -13.49 -25.41 -4.79
CA MET A 55 -14.23 -26.03 -5.90
C MET A 55 -15.74 -25.88 -5.77
N LYS A 56 -16.28 -25.79 -4.54
CA LYS A 56 -17.70 -25.44 -4.32
C LYS A 56 -17.96 -23.99 -4.73
N LEU A 57 -17.08 -23.06 -4.36
CA LEU A 57 -17.18 -21.66 -4.76
C LEU A 57 -17.07 -21.49 -6.28
N LEU A 58 -16.04 -22.05 -6.91
CA LEU A 58 -15.77 -21.94 -8.35
C LEU A 58 -16.84 -22.61 -9.22
N ARG A 59 -17.58 -23.59 -8.67
CA ARG A 59 -18.75 -24.16 -9.36
C ARG A 59 -19.91 -23.17 -9.47
N ARG A 60 -20.11 -22.36 -8.43
CA ARG A 60 -21.15 -21.32 -8.36
C ARG A 60 -20.71 -20.06 -9.08
N TYR A 61 -19.52 -19.55 -8.75
CA TYR A 61 -18.90 -18.35 -9.31
C TYR A 61 -17.84 -18.77 -10.31
N ARG A 62 -18.28 -19.10 -11.53
CA ARG A 62 -17.38 -19.60 -12.57
C ARG A 62 -16.40 -18.52 -13.01
N PRO A 63 -15.09 -18.80 -13.02
CA PRO A 63 -14.10 -17.88 -13.57
C PRO A 63 -14.40 -17.53 -15.03
N TYR A 64 -14.23 -16.26 -15.36
CA TYR A 64 -14.37 -15.75 -16.71
C TYR A 64 -13.01 -15.27 -17.23
N TYR A 65 -12.60 -15.80 -18.37
CA TYR A 65 -11.24 -15.60 -18.91
C TYR A 65 -11.26 -14.64 -20.09
N LEU A 66 -10.67 -13.46 -19.90
CA LEU A 66 -10.46 -12.46 -20.94
C LEU A 66 -8.95 -12.30 -21.21
N PRO A 67 -8.42 -12.82 -22.32
CA PRO A 67 -6.99 -12.74 -22.60
C PRO A 67 -6.56 -11.32 -22.96
N PHE A 68 -5.67 -10.72 -22.16
CA PHE A 68 -4.88 -9.56 -22.59
C PHE A 68 -3.80 -9.93 -23.60
N CYS A 69 -3.34 -11.19 -23.55
CA CYS A 69 -2.33 -11.77 -24.42
C CYS A 69 -2.64 -13.26 -24.61
N GLU A 70 -2.61 -13.73 -25.86
CA GLU A 70 -2.84 -15.15 -26.21
C GLU A 70 -1.51 -15.94 -26.39
N LEU A 71 -0.40 -15.40 -25.90
CA LEU A 71 0.92 -16.03 -25.98
C LEU A 71 1.39 -16.49 -24.60
N CYS A 72 2.14 -17.60 -24.57
CA CYS A 72 2.94 -17.99 -23.42
C CYS A 72 4.44 -17.83 -23.73
N CYS A 73 5.12 -17.04 -22.89
CA CYS A 73 6.54 -16.69 -23.04
C CYS A 73 7.41 -17.12 -21.85
N LEU A 74 6.92 -18.01 -20.96
CA LEU A 74 7.57 -18.29 -19.67
C LEU A 74 8.75 -19.27 -19.70
N CYS A 75 9.06 -19.90 -20.84
CA CYS A 75 10.20 -20.81 -20.95
C CYS A 75 10.83 -20.80 -22.35
N THR A 76 11.96 -21.48 -22.47
CA THR A 76 12.78 -21.56 -23.69
C THR A 76 12.15 -22.35 -24.84
N PHE A 77 11.09 -23.13 -24.59
CA PHE A 77 10.29 -23.72 -25.66
C PHE A 77 9.36 -22.70 -26.35
N GLY A 78 9.09 -21.57 -25.70
CA GLY A 78 8.26 -20.51 -26.24
C GLY A 78 8.98 -19.62 -27.28
N LYS A 79 8.29 -18.63 -27.86
CA LYS A 79 6.91 -18.19 -27.56
C LYS A 79 5.87 -19.16 -28.12
N CYS A 80 4.95 -19.63 -27.28
CA CYS A 80 3.84 -20.50 -27.67
C CYS A 80 2.60 -19.67 -28.01
N ASP A 81 2.02 -19.88 -29.19
CA ASP A 81 0.71 -19.33 -29.58
C ASP A 81 -0.43 -20.21 -29.02
N LEU A 82 -1.23 -19.64 -28.13
CA LEU A 82 -2.37 -20.31 -27.48
C LEU A 82 -3.73 -19.89 -28.09
N SER A 83 -3.71 -19.06 -29.13
CA SER A 83 -4.92 -18.60 -29.80
C SER A 83 -5.70 -19.78 -30.40
N LYS A 84 -7.01 -19.61 -30.57
CA LYS A 84 -7.89 -20.59 -31.23
C LYS A 84 -7.86 -21.99 -30.58
N GLY A 85 -7.67 -22.05 -29.26
CA GLY A 85 -7.67 -23.31 -28.51
C GLY A 85 -6.41 -24.16 -28.65
N LYS A 86 -5.32 -23.59 -29.18
CA LYS A 86 -4.01 -24.25 -29.22
C LYS A 86 -3.48 -24.47 -27.80
N ARG A 87 -2.58 -25.46 -27.69
CA ARG A 87 -1.78 -25.73 -26.49
C ARG A 87 -0.34 -25.30 -26.73
N GLY A 88 0.33 -24.86 -25.68
CA GLY A 88 1.77 -24.62 -25.70
C GLY A 88 2.56 -25.92 -25.83
N ALA A 89 3.87 -25.80 -26.04
CA ALA A 89 4.76 -26.95 -26.21
C ALA A 89 4.73 -27.93 -25.03
N CYS A 90 4.48 -27.45 -23.80
CA CYS A 90 4.31 -28.27 -22.60
C CYS A 90 2.88 -28.81 -22.39
N GLY A 91 1.94 -28.54 -23.29
CA GLY A 91 0.54 -28.97 -23.19
C GLY A 91 -0.40 -27.99 -22.47
N LEU A 92 0.09 -26.89 -21.91
CA LEU A 92 -0.75 -25.87 -21.25
C LEU A 92 -1.70 -25.19 -22.25
N ASP A 93 -2.97 -25.00 -21.90
CA ASP A 93 -3.92 -24.22 -22.71
C ASP A 93 -4.02 -22.76 -22.25
N LEU A 94 -4.78 -21.96 -23.01
CA LEU A 94 -4.97 -20.54 -22.74
C LEU A 94 -5.59 -20.27 -21.37
N ARG A 95 -6.57 -21.05 -20.92
CA ARG A 95 -7.22 -20.80 -19.61
C ARG A 95 -6.25 -21.02 -18.47
N ALA A 96 -5.55 -22.16 -18.50
CA ALA A 96 -4.53 -22.45 -17.50
C ALA A 96 -3.39 -21.43 -17.53
N GLN A 97 -2.99 -20.94 -18.70
CA GLN A 97 -2.01 -19.85 -18.80
C GLN A 97 -2.51 -18.54 -18.19
N LEU A 98 -3.76 -18.15 -18.43
CA LEU A 98 -4.33 -16.93 -17.86
C LEU A 98 -4.42 -17.05 -16.33
N SER A 99 -4.95 -18.15 -15.81
CA SER A 99 -4.97 -18.42 -14.36
C SER A 99 -3.57 -18.45 -13.76
N ARG A 100 -2.58 -19.01 -14.46
CA ARG A 100 -1.19 -19.03 -14.01
C ARG A 100 -0.61 -17.63 -13.86
N ILE A 101 -0.88 -16.72 -14.80
CA ILE A 101 -0.45 -15.33 -14.69
C ILE A 101 -1.17 -14.60 -13.55
N VAL A 102 -2.44 -14.91 -13.29
CA VAL A 102 -3.16 -14.39 -12.13
C VAL A 102 -2.57 -14.93 -10.82
N LEU A 103 -2.18 -16.21 -10.75
CA LEU A 103 -1.48 -16.76 -9.58
C LEU A 103 -0.14 -16.06 -9.35
N VAL A 104 0.64 -15.80 -10.42
CA VAL A 104 1.87 -15.00 -10.31
C VAL A 104 1.57 -13.61 -9.74
N ALA A 105 0.53 -12.93 -10.24
CA ALA A 105 0.13 -11.61 -9.74
C ALA A 105 -0.31 -11.65 -8.26
N ALA A 106 -1.08 -12.67 -7.86
CA ALA A 106 -1.48 -12.88 -6.47
C ALA A 106 -0.26 -13.16 -5.56
N CYS A 107 0.70 -13.96 -6.03
CA CYS A 107 1.96 -14.20 -5.31
C CYS A 107 2.79 -12.93 -5.18
N ILE A 108 2.82 -12.06 -6.21
CA ILE A 108 3.49 -10.75 -6.13
C ILE A 108 2.84 -9.91 -5.01
N GLY A 109 1.51 -9.78 -5.00
CA GLY A 109 0.79 -9.03 -3.95
C GLY A 109 1.06 -9.58 -2.55
N ALA A 110 0.86 -10.88 -2.36
CA ALA A 110 1.06 -11.53 -1.07
C ALA A 110 2.51 -11.48 -0.59
N SER A 111 3.50 -11.67 -1.48
CA SER A 111 4.92 -11.53 -1.13
C SER A 111 5.28 -10.10 -0.74
N THR A 112 4.62 -9.12 -1.35
CA THR A 112 4.84 -7.70 -1.09
C THR A 112 4.37 -7.32 0.32
N HIS A 113 3.16 -7.71 0.72
CA HIS A 113 2.69 -7.50 2.09
C HIS A 113 3.44 -8.37 3.11
N THR A 114 3.86 -9.58 2.73
CA THR A 114 4.68 -10.45 3.60
C THR A 114 6.06 -9.84 3.86
N HIS A 115 6.73 -9.31 2.83
CA HIS A 115 8.01 -8.63 2.99
C HIS A 115 7.88 -7.40 3.88
N HIS A 116 6.87 -6.55 3.64
CA HIS A 116 6.56 -5.41 4.52
C HIS A 116 6.43 -5.88 5.97
N ALA A 117 5.55 -6.87 6.21
CA ALA A 117 5.27 -7.39 7.54
C ALA A 117 6.52 -7.94 8.23
N ARG A 118 7.35 -8.71 7.51
CA ARG A 118 8.60 -9.27 8.04
C ARG A 118 9.59 -8.19 8.43
N HIS A 119 9.87 -7.26 7.52
CA HIS A 119 10.83 -6.18 7.75
C HIS A 119 10.39 -5.31 8.93
N LEU A 120 9.11 -4.91 8.95
CA LEU A 120 8.53 -4.12 10.03
C LEU A 120 8.57 -4.88 11.37
N LEU A 121 8.17 -6.15 11.39
CA LEU A 121 8.15 -6.95 12.63
C LEU A 121 9.55 -7.10 13.21
N GLU A 122 10.56 -7.40 12.39
CA GLU A 122 11.96 -7.50 12.83
C GLU A 122 12.45 -6.18 13.43
N HIS A 123 12.21 -5.06 12.72
CA HIS A 123 12.55 -3.72 13.21
C HIS A 123 11.88 -3.39 14.54
N LEU A 124 10.58 -3.68 14.68
CA LEU A 124 9.84 -3.42 15.91
C LEU A 124 10.28 -4.34 17.05
N ILE A 125 10.63 -5.60 16.77
CA ILE A 125 11.18 -6.53 17.75
C ILE A 125 12.55 -6.05 18.24
N GLU A 126 13.40 -5.55 17.36
CA GLU A 126 14.70 -4.99 17.72
C GLU A 126 14.54 -3.78 18.65
N LYS A 127 13.61 -2.88 18.33
CA LYS A 127 13.39 -1.63 19.09
C LYS A 127 12.62 -1.82 20.40
N TYR A 128 11.51 -2.55 20.38
CA TYR A 128 10.56 -2.65 21.50
C TYR A 128 10.67 -3.99 22.24
N GLY A 129 11.41 -4.95 21.68
CA GLY A 129 11.61 -6.28 22.25
C GLY A 129 10.51 -7.27 21.85
N ARG A 130 10.91 -8.54 21.77
CA ARG A 130 10.03 -9.67 21.39
C ARG A 130 8.77 -9.81 22.25
N ARG A 131 8.81 -9.36 23.52
CA ARG A 131 7.71 -9.49 24.47
C ARG A 131 6.78 -8.27 24.48
N HIS A 132 7.01 -7.27 23.61
CA HIS A 132 6.11 -6.13 23.49
C HIS A 132 4.69 -6.63 23.16
N PRO A 133 3.67 -6.21 23.93
CA PRO A 133 2.32 -6.74 23.81
C PRO A 133 1.66 -6.31 22.51
N ILE A 134 0.77 -7.17 21.99
CA ILE A 134 -0.18 -6.79 20.95
C ILE A 134 -1.33 -6.02 21.59
N ASP A 135 -1.58 -4.80 21.12
CA ASP A 135 -2.66 -3.92 21.58
C ASP A 135 -3.22 -3.11 20.41
N VAL A 136 -4.33 -3.59 19.87
CA VAL A 136 -5.04 -2.99 18.71
C VAL A 136 -6.28 -2.18 19.09
N GLY A 137 -6.64 -2.16 20.37
CA GLY A 137 -7.96 -1.68 20.82
C GLY A 137 -8.21 -1.82 22.32
N GLY A 138 -7.22 -2.24 23.10
CA GLY A 138 -7.32 -2.52 24.53
C GLY A 138 -8.55 -3.36 24.88
N PRO A 139 -9.37 -2.94 25.87
CA PRO A 139 -10.54 -3.69 26.31
C PRO A 139 -11.72 -3.66 25.31
N ASN A 140 -11.61 -2.89 24.23
CA ASN A 140 -12.69 -2.75 23.23
C ASN A 140 -12.56 -3.76 22.08
N VAL A 141 -11.44 -4.47 21.98
CA VAL A 141 -11.18 -5.48 20.94
C VAL A 141 -10.64 -6.76 21.59
N TYR A 142 -11.52 -7.74 21.80
CA TYR A 142 -11.16 -9.06 22.34
C TYR A 142 -10.74 -10.04 21.25
N VAL A 143 -11.25 -9.87 20.02
CA VAL A 143 -10.78 -10.60 18.84
C VAL A 143 -9.78 -9.72 18.08
N GLU A 144 -8.53 -9.76 18.56
CA GLU A 144 -7.41 -8.90 18.22
C GLU A 144 -6.77 -9.18 16.85
N ALA A 145 -6.78 -10.43 16.43
CA ALA A 145 -6.19 -10.88 15.16
C ALA A 145 -7.08 -11.94 14.47
N PRO A 146 -8.27 -11.56 13.96
CA PRO A 146 -9.23 -12.50 13.39
C PRO A 146 -8.66 -13.40 12.28
N ASN A 147 -7.84 -12.86 11.37
CA ASN A 147 -7.31 -13.63 10.24
C ASN A 147 -6.26 -14.65 10.71
N ILE A 148 -5.33 -14.27 11.57
CA ILE A 148 -4.34 -15.17 12.19
C ILE A 148 -5.06 -16.23 13.02
N ARG A 149 -6.04 -15.85 13.85
CA ARG A 149 -6.80 -16.81 14.67
C ARG A 149 -7.55 -17.82 13.81
N LEU A 150 -8.19 -17.38 12.73
CA LEU A 150 -8.93 -18.26 11.84
C LEU A 150 -8.02 -19.20 11.03
N VAL A 151 -6.93 -18.66 10.47
CA VAL A 151 -6.06 -19.40 9.53
C VAL A 151 -5.01 -20.23 10.27
N CYS A 152 -4.40 -19.68 11.32
CA CYS A 152 -3.30 -20.31 12.04
C CYS A 152 -3.75 -21.00 13.34
N GLY A 153 -4.96 -20.72 13.85
CA GLY A 153 -5.51 -21.40 15.01
C GLY A 153 -4.89 -21.02 16.35
N PHE A 154 -4.17 -19.89 16.43
CA PHE A 154 -3.60 -19.37 17.68
C PHE A 154 -3.89 -17.88 17.84
N ARG A 155 -3.81 -17.36 19.08
CA ARG A 155 -3.93 -15.92 19.34
C ARG A 155 -2.60 -15.28 19.77
N PRO A 156 -2.06 -14.34 18.96
CA PRO A 156 -0.80 -13.69 19.26
C PRO A 156 -0.97 -12.70 20.42
N LYS A 157 -0.09 -12.78 21.42
CA LYS A 157 -0.09 -11.87 22.58
C LYS A 157 1.04 -10.86 22.52
N THR A 158 2.12 -11.19 21.81
CA THR A 158 3.33 -10.38 21.69
C THR A 158 3.80 -10.28 20.24
N LEU A 159 4.66 -9.31 19.94
CA LEU A 159 5.32 -9.21 18.62
C LEU A 159 6.01 -10.52 18.23
N GLY A 160 6.68 -11.18 19.18
CA GLY A 160 7.37 -12.45 18.93
C GLY A 160 6.45 -13.62 18.55
N ASP A 161 5.14 -13.53 18.79
CA ASP A 161 4.18 -14.55 18.37
C ASP A 161 3.84 -14.43 16.87
N LEU A 162 3.95 -13.23 16.30
CA LEU A 162 3.60 -12.95 14.91
C LEU A 162 4.57 -13.58 13.90
N GLU A 163 5.81 -13.89 14.32
CA GLU A 163 6.78 -14.57 13.47
C GLU A 163 6.26 -15.92 12.99
N GLU A 164 5.48 -16.64 13.80
CA GLU A 164 4.96 -17.97 13.43
C GLU A 164 3.96 -17.89 12.27
N ALA A 165 3.12 -16.85 12.25
CA ALA A 165 2.22 -16.59 11.14
C ALA A 165 3.01 -16.26 9.86
N LEU A 166 4.05 -15.44 9.96
CA LEU A 166 4.89 -15.09 8.81
C LEU A 166 5.71 -16.26 8.28
N ASP A 167 6.31 -17.08 9.16
CA ASP A 167 7.06 -18.28 8.76
C ASP A 167 6.17 -19.24 7.93
N TYR A 168 4.90 -19.37 8.33
CA TYR A 168 3.91 -20.12 7.57
C TYR A 168 3.60 -19.46 6.22
N VAL A 169 3.30 -18.17 6.20
CA VAL A 169 2.99 -17.44 4.95
C VAL A 169 4.14 -17.53 3.95
N GLU A 170 5.37 -17.28 4.39
CA GLU A 170 6.58 -17.37 3.57
C GLU A 170 6.75 -18.78 2.98
N THR A 171 6.52 -19.82 3.79
CA THR A 171 6.58 -21.22 3.33
C THR A 171 5.53 -21.49 2.25
N GLN A 172 4.28 -21.07 2.47
CA GLN A 172 3.21 -21.30 1.51
C GLN A 172 3.39 -20.50 0.22
N LEU A 173 3.95 -19.29 0.28
CA LEU A 173 4.28 -18.51 -0.91
C LEU A 173 5.30 -19.19 -1.81
N VAL A 174 6.30 -19.86 -1.22
CA VAL A 174 7.25 -20.68 -1.99
C VAL A 174 6.53 -21.81 -2.74
N HIS A 175 5.58 -22.49 -2.09
CA HIS A 175 4.79 -23.53 -2.75
C HIS A 175 3.94 -22.99 -3.89
N LEU A 176 3.29 -21.83 -3.70
CA LEU A 176 2.47 -21.20 -4.73
C LEU A 176 3.29 -20.76 -5.94
N LEU A 177 4.44 -20.09 -5.71
CA LEU A 177 5.31 -19.67 -6.80
C LEU A 177 5.88 -20.89 -7.54
N ALA A 178 6.24 -21.97 -6.83
CA ALA A 178 6.68 -23.21 -7.45
C ALA A 178 5.63 -23.81 -8.40
N CYS A 179 4.32 -23.66 -8.10
CA CYS A 179 3.23 -24.13 -8.96
C CYS A 179 3.15 -23.38 -10.31
N THR A 180 3.77 -22.19 -10.42
CA THR A 180 3.79 -21.39 -11.65
C THR A 180 4.89 -21.78 -12.63
N HIS A 181 5.83 -22.62 -12.19
CA HIS A 181 6.90 -23.11 -13.07
C HIS A 181 6.35 -23.93 -14.25
N THR A 182 7.11 -23.99 -15.33
CA THR A 182 6.74 -24.80 -16.51
C THR A 182 6.64 -26.28 -16.14
N GLY A 183 5.52 -26.93 -16.50
CA GLY A 183 5.30 -28.36 -16.29
C GLY A 183 4.71 -28.75 -14.92
N GLN A 184 4.14 -27.78 -14.18
CA GLN A 184 3.55 -28.00 -12.86
C GLN A 184 2.02 -28.16 -12.96
N GLU A 185 1.25 -27.21 -12.42
CA GLU A 185 -0.21 -27.22 -12.48
C GLU A 185 -0.70 -27.11 -13.94
N GLY A 186 -1.61 -28.01 -14.32
CA GLY A 186 -2.12 -28.15 -15.67
C GLY A 186 -3.58 -27.74 -15.82
N HIS A 187 -4.30 -27.56 -14.71
CA HIS A 187 -5.72 -27.31 -14.72
C HIS A 187 -6.08 -25.91 -14.18
N TYR A 188 -6.89 -25.18 -14.93
CA TYR A 188 -7.19 -23.77 -14.65
C TYR A 188 -7.89 -23.57 -13.30
N LEU A 189 -8.84 -24.44 -12.92
CA LEU A 189 -9.53 -24.32 -11.62
C LEU A 189 -8.61 -24.57 -10.42
N ASP A 190 -7.57 -25.38 -10.61
CA ASP A 190 -6.59 -25.66 -9.57
C ASP A 190 -5.59 -24.50 -9.42
N PHE A 191 -5.38 -23.69 -10.46
CA PHE A 191 -4.76 -22.37 -10.31
C PHE A 191 -5.67 -21.41 -9.52
N GLU A 192 -6.98 -21.37 -9.80
CA GLU A 192 -7.90 -20.49 -9.07
C GLU A 192 -8.00 -20.82 -7.57
N SER A 193 -8.03 -22.10 -7.20
CA SER A 193 -7.96 -22.52 -5.78
C SER A 193 -6.66 -22.04 -5.12
N LYS A 194 -5.52 -22.13 -5.82
CA LYS A 194 -4.24 -21.58 -5.33
C LYS A 194 -4.23 -20.04 -5.25
N ILE A 195 -5.00 -19.36 -6.10
CA ILE A 195 -5.19 -17.90 -6.01
C ILE A 195 -6.00 -17.54 -4.75
N PHE A 196 -7.04 -18.30 -4.41
CA PHE A 196 -7.75 -18.12 -3.14
C PHE A 196 -6.82 -18.37 -1.93
N HIS A 197 -5.97 -19.38 -2.00
CA HIS A 197 -4.94 -19.61 -0.97
C HIS A 197 -4.00 -18.41 -0.84
N ALA A 198 -3.48 -17.89 -1.95
CA ALA A 198 -2.64 -16.69 -1.94
C ALA A 198 -3.33 -15.49 -1.29
N GLY A 199 -4.62 -15.25 -1.61
CA GLY A 199 -5.40 -14.16 -1.01
C GLY A 199 -5.64 -14.33 0.49
N MET A 200 -5.87 -15.56 0.96
CA MET A 200 -5.97 -15.83 2.40
C MET A 200 -4.64 -15.53 3.11
N LEU A 201 -3.51 -15.98 2.56
CA LEU A 201 -2.18 -15.71 3.12
C LEU A 201 -1.87 -14.21 3.14
N ASP A 202 -2.29 -13.50 2.10
CA ASP A 202 -2.11 -12.05 1.99
C ASP A 202 -2.77 -11.31 3.16
N HIS A 203 -4.00 -11.69 3.52
CA HIS A 203 -4.69 -11.13 4.67
C HIS A 203 -4.01 -11.45 6.01
N VAL A 204 -3.40 -12.63 6.15
CA VAL A 204 -2.59 -12.97 7.35
C VAL A 204 -1.36 -12.07 7.45
N ALA A 205 -0.62 -11.91 6.35
CA ALA A 205 0.57 -11.05 6.32
C ALA A 205 0.25 -9.58 6.58
N MET A 206 -0.78 -9.04 5.92
CA MET A 206 -1.24 -7.68 6.18
C MET A 206 -1.68 -7.49 7.65
N GLU A 207 -2.33 -8.50 8.26
CA GLU A 207 -2.78 -8.40 9.66
C GLU A 207 -1.59 -8.34 10.59
N VAL A 208 -0.55 -9.17 10.37
CA VAL A 208 0.72 -9.09 11.10
C VAL A 208 1.32 -7.69 11.00
N ALA A 209 1.44 -7.13 9.79
CA ALA A 209 2.02 -5.81 9.60
C ALA A 209 1.28 -4.75 10.40
N ASP A 210 -0.05 -4.66 10.24
CA ASP A 210 -0.80 -3.55 10.80
C ASP A 210 -0.97 -3.66 12.33
N ILE A 211 -1.22 -4.86 12.88
CA ILE A 211 -1.33 -5.01 14.34
C ILE A 211 0.01 -4.77 15.03
N ALA A 212 1.14 -5.11 14.39
CA ALA A 212 2.46 -4.84 14.94
C ALA A 212 2.73 -3.32 15.04
N GLN A 213 2.51 -2.56 13.97
CA GLN A 213 2.71 -1.09 14.01
C GLN A 213 1.69 -0.38 14.90
N ILE A 214 0.43 -0.82 14.94
CA ILE A 214 -0.55 -0.24 15.88
C ILE A 214 -0.05 -0.40 17.32
N SER A 215 0.41 -1.60 17.66
CA SER A 215 0.85 -1.93 19.02
C SER A 215 2.14 -1.20 19.42
N ALA A 216 3.10 -1.09 18.50
CA ALA A 216 4.43 -0.56 18.80
C ALA A 216 4.54 0.96 18.64
N TYR A 217 3.94 1.52 17.59
CA TYR A 217 3.94 2.97 17.33
C TYR A 217 2.73 3.70 17.92
N ASN A 218 1.85 2.98 18.63
CA ASN A 218 0.67 3.54 19.29
C ASN A 218 -0.23 4.33 18.32
N PHE A 219 -0.46 3.75 17.14
CA PHE A 219 -1.46 4.26 16.20
C PHE A 219 -2.86 4.24 16.82
N PRO A 220 -3.87 4.90 16.23
CA PRO A 220 -5.25 4.80 16.71
C PRO A 220 -5.69 3.35 16.91
N LYS A 221 -6.25 3.07 18.08
CA LYS A 221 -6.60 1.73 18.57
C LYS A 221 -8.10 1.52 18.47
N ALA A 222 -8.55 1.18 17.27
CA ALA A 222 -9.97 1.02 16.94
C ALA A 222 -10.79 2.27 17.29
N ASP A 223 -10.26 3.46 17.01
CA ASP A 223 -10.86 4.73 17.45
C ASP A 223 -11.84 5.29 16.39
N PRO A 224 -13.17 5.30 16.65
CA PRO A 224 -14.14 5.87 15.71
C PRO A 224 -13.96 7.38 15.53
N GLU A 225 -13.37 8.06 16.51
CA GLU A 225 -13.11 9.49 16.52
C GLU A 225 -11.64 9.83 16.21
N ALA A 226 -10.93 8.91 15.53
CA ALA A 226 -9.62 9.17 15.00
C ALA A 226 -9.61 10.52 14.26
N PRO A 227 -8.57 11.36 14.46
CA PRO A 227 -8.61 12.75 14.04
C PRO A 227 -8.72 12.90 12.53
N LEU A 228 -9.24 14.04 12.08
CA LEU A 228 -9.18 14.45 10.69
C LEU A 228 -7.81 15.09 10.43
N VAL A 229 -7.17 14.69 9.33
CA VAL A 229 -5.88 15.25 8.88
C VAL A 229 -6.01 15.89 7.52
N GLU A 230 -5.12 16.83 7.23
CA GLU A 230 -5.09 17.59 5.99
C GLU A 230 -4.69 16.70 4.80
N LEU A 231 -5.45 16.83 3.71
CA LEU A 231 -5.34 16.07 2.48
C LEU A 231 -5.25 16.99 1.26
N GLY A 232 -4.30 16.71 0.37
CA GLY A 232 -4.19 17.32 -0.96
C GLY A 232 -2.91 18.10 -1.18
N TRP A 233 -2.75 18.59 -2.39
CA TRP A 233 -1.57 19.37 -2.75
C TRP A 233 -1.50 20.70 -1.98
N GLY A 234 -2.62 21.42 -1.95
CA GLY A 234 -2.69 22.77 -1.42
C GLY A 234 -2.40 22.86 0.07
N VAL A 235 -2.40 21.75 0.81
CA VAL A 235 -2.19 21.76 2.27
C VAL A 235 -0.72 21.92 2.67
N VAL A 236 0.22 21.64 1.77
CA VAL A 236 1.67 21.73 2.03
C VAL A 236 2.11 23.20 2.02
N ASP A 237 2.80 23.63 3.09
CA ASP A 237 3.35 24.99 3.18
C ASP A 237 4.70 25.05 2.47
N ARG A 238 4.74 25.78 1.35
CA ARG A 238 5.93 25.85 0.49
C ARG A 238 6.95 26.90 0.93
N GLU A 239 6.65 27.69 1.96
CA GLU A 239 7.64 28.61 2.53
C GLU A 239 8.61 27.90 3.49
N LYS A 240 8.29 26.66 3.87
CA LYS A 240 9.12 25.79 4.71
C LYS A 240 9.84 24.75 3.84
N PRO A 241 10.96 24.18 4.32
CA PRO A 241 11.54 22.99 3.73
C PRO A 241 10.52 21.85 3.67
N VAL A 242 10.41 21.17 2.54
CA VAL A 242 9.43 20.10 2.31
C VAL A 242 10.13 18.75 2.12
N ILE A 243 9.84 17.80 3.01
CA ILE A 243 10.21 16.39 2.87
C ILE A 243 8.99 15.62 2.37
N LEU A 244 9.14 14.98 1.21
CA LEU A 244 8.14 14.08 0.66
C LEU A 244 8.53 12.62 0.92
N VAL A 245 7.68 11.88 1.61
CA VAL A 245 7.81 10.43 1.79
C VAL A 245 6.88 9.67 0.84
N ILE A 246 7.38 8.65 0.14
CA ILE A 246 6.59 7.88 -0.82
C ILE A 246 6.77 6.38 -0.60
N GLY A 247 5.64 5.71 -0.39
CA GLY A 247 5.48 4.26 -0.49
C GLY A 247 4.68 3.68 0.69
N HIS A 248 5.21 2.76 1.48
CA HIS A 248 4.42 1.87 2.37
C HIS A 248 4.96 1.63 3.79
N ASN A 249 6.23 1.26 3.96
CA ASN A 249 6.80 0.87 5.24
C ASN A 249 7.16 2.12 6.04
N VAL A 250 6.41 2.39 7.10
CA VAL A 250 6.44 3.68 7.81
C VAL A 250 7.71 4.06 8.59
N PRO A 251 8.65 3.17 9.00
CA PRO A 251 9.76 3.56 9.87
C PRO A 251 10.56 4.79 9.40
N PRO A 252 10.99 4.92 8.13
CA PRO A 252 11.69 6.13 7.68
C PRO A 252 10.89 7.42 7.94
N ALA A 253 9.57 7.39 7.72
CA ALA A 253 8.70 8.54 7.96
C ALA A 253 8.50 8.83 9.47
N VAL A 254 8.39 7.78 10.30
CA VAL A 254 8.35 7.90 11.77
C VAL A 254 9.62 8.57 12.29
N TYR A 255 10.80 8.10 11.87
CA TYR A 255 12.06 8.65 12.35
C TYR A 255 12.32 10.08 11.86
N ILE A 256 11.84 10.47 10.68
CA ILE A 256 11.86 11.87 10.24
C ILE A 256 11.10 12.75 11.24
N VAL A 257 9.91 12.30 11.65
CA VAL A 257 9.09 13.02 12.62
C VAL A 257 9.76 13.06 14.00
N ASP A 258 10.30 11.95 14.47
CA ASP A 258 11.01 11.86 15.76
C ASP A 258 12.22 12.79 15.79
N TYR A 259 13.07 12.74 14.76
CA TYR A 259 14.25 13.61 14.65
C TYR A 259 13.88 15.09 14.65
N LEU A 260 12.81 15.48 13.96
CA LEU A 260 12.30 16.85 13.97
C LEU A 260 11.87 17.31 15.37
N HIS A 261 11.23 16.45 16.16
CA HIS A 261 10.88 16.76 17.56
C HIS A 261 12.11 16.87 18.44
N GLU A 262 13.02 15.89 18.36
CA GLU A 262 14.25 15.85 19.15
C GLU A 262 15.14 17.08 18.93
N LYS A 263 15.18 17.61 17.71
CA LYS A 263 15.95 18.82 17.35
C LYS A 263 15.16 20.12 17.52
N GLY A 264 13.89 20.08 17.93
CA GLY A 264 13.05 21.28 18.03
C GLY A 264 12.72 21.95 16.68
N LEU A 265 12.79 21.18 15.59
CA LEU A 265 12.52 21.60 14.21
C LEU A 265 11.09 21.29 13.76
N TYR A 266 10.32 20.58 14.58
CA TYR A 266 8.92 20.28 14.29
C TYR A 266 8.10 21.56 14.05
N GLY A 267 7.29 21.56 13.00
CA GLY A 267 6.53 22.73 12.54
C GLY A 267 7.32 23.72 11.68
N GLN A 268 8.66 23.65 11.67
CA GLN A 268 9.54 24.43 10.78
C GLN A 268 9.80 23.71 9.45
N VAL A 269 9.72 22.38 9.44
CA VAL A 269 9.84 21.52 8.25
C VAL A 269 8.49 20.83 8.00
N GLU A 270 8.08 20.79 6.74
CA GLU A 270 6.87 20.08 6.32
C GLU A 270 7.20 18.63 5.99
N VAL A 271 6.48 17.70 6.61
CA VAL A 271 6.52 16.27 6.28
C VAL A 271 5.20 15.92 5.61
N CYS A 272 5.25 15.57 4.33
CA CYS A 272 4.08 15.13 3.59
C CYS A 272 4.33 13.78 2.91
N GLY A 273 3.26 12.99 2.79
CA GLY A 273 3.34 11.63 2.30
C GLY A 273 2.46 11.37 1.07
N MET A 274 2.83 10.33 0.31
CA MET A 274 2.00 9.72 -0.71
C MET A 274 1.87 8.22 -0.53
N CYS A 275 0.78 7.65 -1.03
CA CYS A 275 0.47 6.22 -0.89
C CYS A 275 0.31 5.80 0.59
N CYS A 276 0.55 4.54 0.90
CA CYS A 276 0.16 3.94 2.17
C CYS A 276 1.00 4.44 3.36
N THR A 277 2.29 4.81 3.17
CA THR A 277 3.09 5.47 4.21
C THR A 277 2.53 6.82 4.65
N ALA A 278 1.74 7.51 3.81
CA ALA A 278 1.10 8.77 4.17
C ALA A 278 -0.02 8.58 5.21
N HIS A 279 -0.77 7.48 5.09
CA HIS A 279 -1.72 7.07 6.12
C HIS A 279 -0.98 6.71 7.40
N ASP A 280 0.09 5.93 7.32
CA ASP A 280 0.75 5.42 8.52
C ASP A 280 1.53 6.50 9.29
N VAL A 281 2.18 7.45 8.60
CA VAL A 281 2.83 8.58 9.29
C VAL A 281 1.80 9.51 9.94
N THR A 282 0.59 9.65 9.37
CA THR A 282 -0.47 10.45 10.00
C THR A 282 -1.20 9.73 11.12
N ARG A 283 -1.16 8.39 11.15
CA ARG A 283 -1.53 7.57 12.31
C ARG A 283 -0.53 7.73 13.44
N TYR A 284 0.75 7.89 13.14
CA TYR A 284 1.78 8.19 14.13
C TYR A 284 1.69 9.64 14.64
N ASN A 285 1.63 10.60 13.71
CA ASN A 285 1.63 12.03 14.00
C ASN A 285 0.63 12.75 13.07
N PRO A 286 -0.55 13.15 13.59
CA PRO A 286 -1.57 13.85 12.81
C PRO A 286 -1.16 15.21 12.22
N GLY A 287 0.00 15.76 12.60
CA GLY A 287 0.52 16.98 11.99
C GLY A 287 1.26 16.75 10.67
N ALA A 288 1.59 15.51 10.32
CA ALA A 288 2.01 15.17 8.96
C ALA A 288 0.84 15.31 7.97
N LYS A 289 1.14 15.49 6.68
CA LYS A 289 0.13 15.77 5.65
C LYS A 289 0.06 14.68 4.60
N ILE A 290 -1.13 14.41 4.07
CA ILE A 290 -1.31 13.47 2.96
C ILE A 290 -1.43 14.27 1.67
N VAL A 291 -0.55 14.03 0.70
CA VAL A 291 -0.65 14.69 -0.61
C VAL A 291 -1.64 13.97 -1.52
N GLY A 292 -1.61 12.64 -1.53
CA GLY A 292 -2.56 11.83 -2.29
C GLY A 292 -2.02 10.47 -2.77
N PRO A 293 -2.72 9.85 -3.74
CA PRO A 293 -2.45 8.48 -4.17
C PRO A 293 -1.28 8.35 -5.17
N ILE A 294 -0.95 7.11 -5.55
CA ILE A 294 0.12 6.76 -6.49
C ILE A 294 0.10 7.56 -7.81
N SER A 295 -1.09 7.79 -8.38
CA SER A 295 -1.27 8.46 -9.67
C SER A 295 -0.80 9.91 -9.68
N TRP A 296 -0.48 10.46 -8.50
CA TRP A 296 -0.13 11.86 -8.31
C TRP A 296 1.33 12.12 -7.99
N GLN A 297 2.16 11.08 -7.83
CA GLN A 297 3.59 11.22 -7.53
C GLN A 297 4.28 12.17 -8.51
N LEU A 298 4.08 11.91 -9.80
CA LEU A 298 4.80 12.66 -10.82
C LEU A 298 4.39 14.13 -10.90
N ARG A 299 3.10 14.44 -10.74
CA ARG A 299 2.64 15.84 -10.79
C ARG A 299 3.28 16.65 -9.66
N PHE A 300 3.35 16.11 -8.45
CA PHE A 300 3.91 16.80 -7.28
C PHE A 300 5.42 16.99 -7.39
N ILE A 301 6.13 15.94 -7.84
CA ILE A 301 7.58 15.99 -8.05
C ILE A 301 7.93 17.00 -9.15
N ARG A 302 7.28 16.95 -10.32
CA ARG A 302 7.58 17.85 -11.44
C ARG A 302 7.27 19.31 -11.16
N ALA A 303 6.39 19.60 -10.21
CA ALA A 303 6.16 20.97 -9.78
C ALA A 303 7.24 21.50 -8.82
N GLY A 304 8.19 20.66 -8.42
CA GLY A 304 9.31 21.02 -7.56
C GLY A 304 8.88 21.36 -6.13
N VAL A 305 7.77 20.80 -5.64
CA VAL A 305 7.25 21.09 -4.30
C VAL A 305 8.11 20.46 -3.20
N ALA A 306 8.62 19.26 -3.43
CA ALA A 306 9.49 18.57 -2.48
C ALA A 306 10.93 19.06 -2.60
N ASP A 307 11.55 19.41 -1.48
CA ASP A 307 12.97 19.72 -1.41
C ASP A 307 13.82 18.46 -1.32
N VAL A 308 13.33 17.44 -0.62
CA VAL A 308 13.91 16.10 -0.57
C VAL A 308 12.80 15.07 -0.77
N ILE A 309 13.12 14.02 -1.54
CA ILE A 309 12.23 12.88 -1.77
C ILE A 309 12.84 11.67 -1.09
N VAL A 310 12.09 11.08 -0.16
CA VAL A 310 12.44 9.84 0.54
C VAL A 310 11.48 8.75 0.09
N VAL A 311 12.01 7.63 -0.39
CA VAL A 311 11.20 6.49 -0.81
C VAL A 311 11.56 5.25 -0.01
N ASP A 312 10.58 4.43 0.26
CA ASP A 312 10.76 3.09 0.81
C ASP A 312 10.57 2.04 -0.30
N GLU A 313 9.40 1.45 -0.43
CA GLU A 313 9.03 0.35 -1.30
C GLU A 313 7.56 0.44 -1.74
N GLN A 314 7.24 -0.27 -2.83
CA GLN A 314 5.88 -0.52 -3.32
C GLN A 314 5.12 0.72 -3.79
N CYS A 315 4.51 0.62 -4.98
CA CYS A 315 3.86 1.74 -5.66
C CYS A 315 4.76 2.98 -5.85
N VAL A 316 6.07 2.87 -5.65
CA VAL A 316 7.03 3.92 -6.00
C VAL A 316 7.28 3.85 -7.50
N ARG A 317 7.07 4.96 -8.20
CA ARG A 317 7.42 5.03 -9.63
C ARG A 317 8.92 4.78 -9.82
N THR A 318 9.29 3.97 -10.81
CA THR A 318 10.68 3.56 -11.01
C THR A 318 11.55 4.63 -11.68
N ASP A 319 10.94 5.65 -12.29
CA ASP A 319 11.61 6.78 -12.95
C ASP A 319 11.81 7.99 -12.02
N LEU A 320 11.48 7.88 -10.73
CA LEU A 320 11.51 9.05 -9.83
C LEU A 320 12.90 9.63 -9.59
N VAL A 321 13.97 8.84 -9.67
CA VAL A 321 15.34 9.38 -9.57
C VAL A 321 15.60 10.38 -10.70
N GLU A 322 15.20 10.04 -11.94
CA GLU A 322 15.36 10.92 -13.09
C GLU A 322 14.46 12.16 -12.99
N GLU A 323 13.24 11.99 -12.49
CA GLU A 323 12.27 13.08 -12.34
C GLU A 323 12.66 14.03 -11.20
N ALA A 324 13.22 13.52 -10.10
CA ALA A 324 13.77 14.30 -9.01
C ALA A 324 14.97 15.15 -9.47
N GLN A 325 15.86 14.59 -10.28
CA GLN A 325 16.99 15.32 -10.87
C GLN A 325 16.54 16.52 -11.73
N LYS A 326 15.49 16.36 -12.53
CA LYS A 326 14.95 17.43 -13.39
C LYS A 326 14.52 18.65 -12.58
N VAL A 327 14.07 18.42 -11.34
CA VAL A 327 13.71 19.48 -10.40
C VAL A 327 14.77 19.71 -9.33
N ARG A 328 15.98 19.14 -9.45
CA ARG A 328 17.11 19.28 -8.50
C ARG A 328 16.80 18.86 -7.06
N ALA A 329 15.88 17.91 -6.87
CA ALA A 329 15.52 17.40 -5.55
C ALA A 329 16.40 16.19 -5.23
N PRO A 330 17.16 16.18 -4.12
CA PRO A 330 17.87 15.00 -3.67
C PRO A 330 16.92 13.86 -3.37
N PHE A 331 17.37 12.64 -3.68
CA PHE A 331 16.58 11.42 -3.56
C PHE A 331 17.21 10.44 -2.57
N ILE A 332 16.44 9.91 -1.64
CA ILE A 332 16.91 8.94 -0.64
C ILE A 332 16.04 7.69 -0.75
N ALA A 333 16.64 6.58 -1.18
CA ALA A 333 16.00 5.26 -1.11
C ALA A 333 16.31 4.60 0.22
N THR A 334 15.31 3.93 0.82
CA THR A 334 15.42 3.37 2.17
C THR A 334 15.07 1.87 2.27
N SER A 335 14.81 1.22 1.14
CA SER A 335 14.43 -0.20 1.12
C SER A 335 15.35 -1.05 0.24
N PRO A 336 15.73 -2.27 0.69
CA PRO A 336 16.54 -3.19 -0.11
C PRO A 336 15.80 -3.77 -1.32
N VAL A 337 14.46 -3.70 -1.35
CA VAL A 337 13.66 -4.15 -2.51
C VAL A 337 13.44 -3.05 -3.55
N ALA A 338 13.92 -1.83 -3.29
CA ALA A 338 13.81 -0.67 -4.17
C ALA A 338 15.05 0.24 -4.11
N CYS A 339 16.23 -0.30 -4.46
CA CYS A 339 17.50 0.45 -4.38
C CYS A 339 17.71 1.52 -5.47
N HIS A 340 16.92 1.49 -6.55
CA HIS A 340 16.98 2.43 -7.68
C HIS A 340 18.36 2.64 -8.35
N GLY A 341 19.30 1.71 -8.17
CA GLY A 341 20.67 1.82 -8.70
C GLY A 341 21.50 2.93 -8.04
N LEU A 342 21.08 3.42 -6.88
CA LEU A 342 21.78 4.46 -6.12
C LEU A 342 22.97 3.88 -5.35
N PRO A 343 24.02 4.68 -5.08
CA PRO A 343 25.12 4.25 -4.22
C PRO A 343 24.62 4.01 -2.80
N ASP A 344 24.99 2.86 -2.23
CA ASP A 344 24.77 2.56 -0.82
C ASP A 344 25.71 3.40 0.04
N ARG A 345 25.13 4.25 0.89
CA ARG A 345 25.84 5.11 1.84
C ARG A 345 25.41 4.81 3.28
N THR A 346 24.83 3.63 3.53
CA THR A 346 24.30 3.25 4.85
C THR A 346 25.34 3.33 5.96
N HIS A 347 26.63 3.16 5.68
CA HIS A 347 27.70 3.19 6.69
C HIS A 347 28.63 4.41 6.62
N ASP A 348 28.38 5.35 5.72
CA ASP A 348 29.21 6.56 5.56
C ASP A 348 28.88 7.63 6.64
N PRO A 349 29.77 8.59 6.94
CA PRO A 349 29.41 9.68 7.85
C PRO A 349 28.24 10.51 7.32
N VAL A 350 27.28 10.88 8.18
CA VAL A 350 26.08 11.65 7.81
C VAL A 350 26.45 12.93 7.05
N GLU A 351 27.40 13.72 7.58
CA GLU A 351 27.78 14.99 6.98
C GLU A 351 28.32 14.83 5.55
N GLU A 352 29.09 13.78 5.25
CA GLU A 352 29.58 13.51 3.90
C GLU A 352 28.44 13.20 2.92
N ILE A 353 27.41 12.48 3.40
CA ILE A 353 26.21 12.18 2.60
C ILE A 353 25.43 13.46 2.33
N VAL A 354 25.24 14.29 3.37
CA VAL A 354 24.54 15.57 3.28
C VAL A 354 25.25 16.50 2.31
N GLU A 355 26.57 16.66 2.42
CA GLU A 355 27.37 17.50 1.50
C GLU A 355 27.27 17.03 0.04
N ASP A 356 27.36 15.72 -0.21
CA ASP A 356 27.26 15.14 -1.55
C ASP A 356 25.87 15.37 -2.18
N LEU A 357 24.80 15.28 -1.38
CA LEU A 357 23.42 15.52 -1.82
C LEU A 357 23.14 17.02 -2.03
N VAL A 358 23.55 17.87 -1.09
CA VAL A 358 23.35 19.33 -1.15
C VAL A 358 24.11 19.95 -2.32
N SER A 359 25.34 19.48 -2.59
CA SER A 359 26.15 19.94 -3.71
C SER A 359 25.69 19.42 -5.07
N GLY A 360 24.81 18.41 -5.09
CA GLY A 360 24.35 17.73 -6.30
C GLY A 360 25.43 16.86 -6.95
N LYS A 361 26.47 16.47 -6.20
CA LYS A 361 27.51 15.53 -6.68
C LYS A 361 26.92 14.17 -7.02
N VAL A 362 25.92 13.74 -6.25
CA VAL A 362 25.10 12.56 -6.55
C VAL A 362 23.63 12.96 -6.60
N PRO A 363 22.82 12.32 -7.45
CA PRO A 363 21.39 12.62 -7.53
C PRO A 363 20.59 12.04 -6.35
N GLY A 364 21.16 11.05 -5.68
CA GLY A 364 20.53 10.36 -4.57
C GLY A 364 21.43 9.27 -4.00
N VAL A 365 20.96 8.67 -2.90
CA VAL A 365 21.68 7.64 -2.13
C VAL A 365 20.70 6.56 -1.63
N LEU A 366 21.24 5.38 -1.36
CA LEU A 366 20.55 4.33 -0.60
C LEU A 366 21.03 4.37 0.86
N ILE A 367 20.10 4.42 1.80
CA ILE A 367 20.36 4.37 3.25
C ILE A 367 19.36 3.40 3.88
N LEU A 368 19.83 2.22 4.30
CA LEU A 368 18.98 1.15 4.82
C LEU A 368 18.67 1.28 6.32
N GLU A 369 19.37 2.16 7.02
CA GLU A 369 19.14 2.46 8.44
C GLU A 369 18.14 3.63 8.56
N PRO A 370 16.89 3.40 9.04
CA PRO A 370 15.83 4.41 9.01
C PRO A 370 16.14 5.68 9.82
N GLU A 371 16.79 5.53 10.99
CA GLU A 371 17.20 6.66 11.84
C GLU A 371 18.21 7.57 11.12
N LYS A 372 19.20 6.96 10.48
CA LYS A 372 20.20 7.70 9.69
C LYS A 372 19.59 8.34 8.45
N ALA A 373 18.68 7.63 7.77
CA ALA A 373 17.96 8.17 6.62
C ALA A 373 17.14 9.41 7.01
N ALA A 374 16.53 9.40 8.20
CA ALA A 374 15.79 10.52 8.74
C ALA A 374 16.68 11.75 9.04
N GLU A 375 17.81 11.54 9.72
CA GLU A 375 18.79 12.60 9.97
C GLU A 375 19.26 13.24 8.65
N VAL A 376 19.70 12.42 7.68
CA VAL A 376 20.12 12.91 6.36
C VAL A 376 18.99 13.65 5.65
N ALA A 377 17.77 13.11 5.65
CA ALA A 377 16.63 13.73 4.97
C ALA A 377 16.32 15.14 5.53
N VAL A 378 16.32 15.30 6.86
CA VAL A 378 16.05 16.58 7.52
C VAL A 378 17.16 17.59 7.26
N GLU A 379 18.42 17.19 7.46
CA GLU A 379 19.57 18.08 7.23
C GLU A 379 19.67 18.53 5.77
N VAL A 380 19.46 17.62 4.82
CA VAL A 380 19.45 17.96 3.39
C VAL A 380 18.30 18.90 3.07
N ALA A 381 17.08 18.64 3.54
CA ALA A 381 15.92 19.48 3.23
C ALA A 381 16.13 20.93 3.69
N ILE A 382 16.65 21.14 4.90
CA ILE A 382 16.92 22.47 5.45
C ILE A 382 17.97 23.21 4.63
N ARG A 383 19.04 22.53 4.20
CA ARG A 383 20.14 23.15 3.44
C ARG A 383 19.78 23.40 1.98
N VAL A 384 18.92 22.57 1.40
CA VAL A 384 18.57 22.59 -0.02
C VAL A 384 17.40 23.54 -0.31
N ALA A 385 16.41 23.65 0.58
CA ALA A 385 15.24 24.51 0.38
C ALA A 385 15.58 25.98 0.01
N PRO A 386 16.54 26.68 0.65
CA PRO A 386 16.90 28.05 0.27
C PRO A 386 17.45 28.15 -1.16
N THR A 387 18.20 27.14 -1.61
CA THR A 387 18.80 27.13 -2.96
C THR A 387 17.78 26.81 -4.05
N ARG A 388 16.66 26.18 -3.68
CA ARG A 388 15.55 25.82 -4.57
C ARG A 388 14.41 26.82 -4.58
N LYS A 389 14.39 27.81 -3.67
CA LYS A 389 13.28 28.76 -3.55
C LYS A 389 12.95 29.48 -4.86
N ASP A 390 13.97 29.83 -5.64
CA ASP A 390 13.84 30.50 -6.93
C ASP A 390 13.83 29.53 -8.13
N LEU A 391 13.82 28.22 -7.89
CA LEU A 391 13.84 27.21 -8.95
C LEU A 391 12.47 27.13 -9.64
N LYS A 392 12.42 27.65 -10.86
CA LYS A 392 11.25 27.52 -11.72
C LYS A 392 11.19 26.11 -12.33
N SER A 393 10.43 25.22 -11.69
CA SER A 393 10.27 23.82 -12.13
C SER A 393 9.22 23.62 -13.22
N LEU A 394 8.18 24.47 -13.25
CA LEU A 394 7.13 24.44 -14.29
C LEU A 394 7.33 25.57 -15.31
N PRO A 395 6.98 25.37 -16.59
CA PRO A 395 7.02 26.42 -17.60
C PRO A 395 6.04 27.56 -17.26
N ASP A 396 6.24 28.73 -17.86
CA ASP A 396 5.25 29.82 -17.86
C ASP A 396 4.10 29.50 -18.81
N VAL A 397 2.97 30.20 -18.62
CA VAL A 397 1.81 30.08 -19.50
C VAL A 397 2.17 30.37 -20.96
N SER A 398 3.03 31.36 -21.22
CA SER A 398 3.51 31.67 -22.57
C SER A 398 4.32 30.51 -23.18
N GLU A 399 5.17 29.87 -22.39
CA GLU A 399 5.96 28.70 -22.81
C GLU A 399 5.06 27.49 -23.11
N VAL A 400 3.98 27.32 -22.34
CA VAL A 400 2.95 26.29 -22.62
C VAL A 400 2.25 26.59 -23.94
N ILE A 401 1.83 27.84 -24.19
CA ILE A 401 1.14 28.25 -25.42
C ILE A 401 2.04 28.04 -26.64
N GLU A 402 3.28 28.54 -26.62
CA GLU A 402 4.24 28.34 -27.72
C GLU A 402 4.60 26.87 -27.89
N GLY A 403 4.74 26.14 -26.79
CA GLY A 403 4.94 24.70 -26.78
C GLY A 403 3.80 23.94 -27.46
N ALA A 404 2.56 24.32 -27.18
CA ALA A 404 1.35 23.72 -27.72
C ALA A 404 1.20 23.95 -29.24
N LYS A 405 1.64 25.11 -29.76
CA LYS A 405 1.68 25.37 -31.23
C LYS A 405 2.54 24.37 -32.01
N ARG A 406 3.50 23.70 -31.36
CA ARG A 406 4.31 22.65 -31.98
C ARG A 406 3.56 21.32 -32.14
N CYS A 407 2.38 21.18 -31.54
CA CYS A 407 1.56 19.99 -31.66
C CYS A 407 1.02 19.85 -33.09
N ILE A 408 1.29 18.70 -33.71
CA ILE A 408 0.82 18.37 -35.07
C ILE A 408 -0.48 17.54 -35.08
N ALA A 409 -1.16 17.42 -33.93
CA ALA A 409 -2.40 16.67 -33.76
C ALA A 409 -2.37 15.20 -34.28
N CYS A 410 -1.21 14.54 -34.24
CA CYS A 410 -1.03 13.18 -34.78
C CYS A 410 -1.69 12.04 -33.98
N ASN A 411 -2.33 12.35 -32.84
CA ASN A 411 -2.99 11.39 -31.94
C ASN A 411 -2.10 10.29 -31.32
N SER A 412 -0.78 10.32 -31.46
CA SER A 412 0.11 9.33 -30.81
C SER A 412 0.00 9.36 -29.29
N CYS A 413 -0.02 10.55 -28.68
CA CYS A 413 -0.20 10.72 -27.24
C CYS A 413 -1.54 10.14 -26.73
N ARG A 414 -2.63 10.36 -27.46
CA ARG A 414 -3.96 9.83 -27.13
C ARG A 414 -4.00 8.31 -27.22
N ARG A 415 -3.45 7.73 -28.29
CA ARG A 415 -3.36 6.26 -28.46
C ARG A 415 -2.49 5.59 -27.40
N ALA A 416 -1.46 6.28 -26.91
CA ALA A 416 -0.59 5.78 -25.84
C ALA A 416 -1.20 5.98 -24.44
N CYS A 417 -2.17 6.89 -24.28
CA CYS A 417 -2.79 7.19 -23.00
C CYS A 417 -3.69 6.01 -22.55
N PRO A 418 -3.53 5.49 -21.32
CA PRO A 418 -4.39 4.41 -20.82
C PRO A 418 -5.87 4.82 -20.74
N ASN A 419 -6.15 6.10 -20.47
CA ASN A 419 -7.51 6.65 -20.38
C ASN A 419 -7.98 7.32 -21.68
N ASN A 420 -7.23 7.18 -22.78
CA ASN A 420 -7.60 7.73 -24.10
C ASN A 420 -7.92 9.24 -24.09
N LEU A 421 -7.23 10.00 -23.24
CA LEU A 421 -7.51 11.42 -23.01
C LEU A 421 -7.42 12.26 -24.30
N PRO A 422 -8.27 13.30 -24.47
CA PRO A 422 -8.31 14.14 -25.67
C PRO A 422 -7.17 15.17 -25.73
N ILE A 423 -5.92 14.71 -25.55
CA ILE A 423 -4.72 15.55 -25.49
C ILE A 423 -4.56 16.46 -26.72
N PRO A 424 -4.73 16.00 -27.98
CA PRO A 424 -4.61 16.88 -29.15
C PRO A 424 -5.62 18.03 -29.16
N THR A 425 -6.85 17.78 -28.70
CA THR A 425 -7.89 18.80 -28.59
C THR A 425 -7.49 19.86 -27.55
N ALA A 426 -7.02 19.42 -26.38
CA ALA A 426 -6.55 20.32 -25.34
C ALA A 426 -5.32 21.14 -25.78
N MET A 427 -4.38 20.53 -26.50
CA MET A 427 -3.23 21.23 -27.07
C MET A 427 -3.61 22.27 -28.11
N LYS A 428 -4.62 22.00 -28.96
CA LYS A 428 -5.10 22.98 -29.93
C LYS A 428 -5.68 24.22 -29.23
N ALA A 429 -6.53 24.02 -28.22
CA ALA A 429 -7.08 25.12 -27.43
C ALA A 429 -5.96 25.92 -26.73
N ALA A 430 -4.98 25.22 -26.16
CA ALA A 430 -3.84 25.86 -25.49
C ALA A 430 -2.97 26.69 -26.46
N ALA A 431 -2.82 26.26 -27.73
CA ALA A 431 -2.11 27.02 -28.76
C ALA A 431 -2.80 28.36 -29.10
N GLU A 432 -4.11 28.45 -28.87
CA GLU A 432 -4.95 29.65 -29.03
C GLU A 432 -5.06 30.47 -27.74
N GLY A 433 -4.43 30.02 -26.64
CA GLY A 433 -4.40 30.71 -25.34
C GLY A 433 -5.35 30.16 -24.26
N ASP A 434 -6.18 29.16 -24.58
CA ASP A 434 -7.09 28.53 -23.62
C ASP A 434 -6.49 27.27 -23.00
N LEU A 435 -6.05 27.38 -21.75
CA LEU A 435 -5.46 26.27 -20.99
C LEU A 435 -6.51 25.43 -20.24
N SER A 436 -7.79 25.82 -20.26
CA SER A 436 -8.84 25.17 -19.45
C SER A 436 -9.01 23.69 -19.79
N LEU A 437 -8.88 23.32 -21.07
CA LEU A 437 -8.97 21.94 -21.50
C LEU A 437 -7.75 21.12 -21.05
N LEU A 438 -6.56 21.72 -20.99
CA LEU A 438 -5.38 21.04 -20.43
C LEU A 438 -5.55 20.82 -18.93
N ALA A 439 -6.05 21.83 -18.20
CA ALA A 439 -6.28 21.72 -16.76
C ALA A 439 -7.26 20.59 -16.42
N ARG A 440 -8.37 20.49 -17.16
CA ARG A 440 -9.38 19.42 -17.00
C ARG A 440 -8.84 18.01 -17.22
N LEU A 441 -7.77 17.84 -18.02
CA LEU A 441 -7.18 16.51 -18.20
C LEU A 441 -6.61 15.97 -16.89
N LEU A 442 -6.24 16.83 -15.93
CA LEU A 442 -5.60 16.43 -14.68
C LEU A 442 -6.49 15.47 -13.87
N ASP A 443 -7.80 15.66 -13.88
CA ASP A 443 -8.76 14.89 -13.07
C ASP A 443 -8.75 13.40 -13.43
N GLU A 444 -8.54 13.08 -14.71
CA GLU A 444 -8.47 11.72 -15.25
C GLU A 444 -7.04 11.28 -15.57
N CYS A 445 -6.05 12.16 -15.43
CA CYS A 445 -4.66 11.85 -15.75
C CYS A 445 -4.00 11.06 -14.62
N VAL A 446 -3.56 9.84 -14.93
CA VAL A 446 -2.82 8.99 -13.98
C VAL A 446 -1.31 9.30 -13.91
N GLY A 447 -0.85 10.41 -14.51
CA GLY A 447 0.54 10.86 -14.42
C GLY A 447 1.58 9.89 -15.01
N CYS A 448 1.22 9.07 -16.00
CA CYS A 448 2.06 7.96 -16.47
C CYS A 448 3.09 8.28 -17.56
N THR A 449 3.13 9.52 -18.07
CA THR A 449 4.07 10.02 -19.12
C THR A 449 4.17 9.27 -20.45
N ARG A 450 3.44 8.17 -20.65
CA ARG A 450 3.36 7.46 -21.94
C ARG A 450 2.99 8.38 -23.12
N CYS A 451 2.27 9.46 -22.86
CA CYS A 451 1.93 10.46 -23.85
C CYS A 451 3.12 11.32 -24.31
N GLU A 452 4.09 11.55 -23.43
CA GLU A 452 5.33 12.29 -23.72
C GLU A 452 6.26 11.43 -24.58
N ASP A 453 6.48 10.16 -24.19
CA ASP A 453 7.30 9.21 -24.95
C ASP A 453 6.77 8.98 -26.37
N ALA A 454 5.45 8.92 -26.50
CA ALA A 454 4.80 8.74 -27.80
C ALA A 454 4.80 10.01 -28.67
N CYS A 455 5.22 11.17 -28.14
CA CYS A 455 5.15 12.43 -28.86
C CYS A 455 6.35 12.62 -29.80
N PRO A 456 6.18 12.61 -31.13
CA PRO A 456 7.30 12.77 -32.07
C PRO A 456 7.93 14.18 -32.06
N ARG A 457 7.32 15.12 -31.33
CA ARG A 457 7.80 16.50 -31.16
C ARG A 457 8.42 16.74 -29.77
N GLY A 458 8.50 15.71 -28.92
CA GLY A 458 9.05 15.81 -27.56
C GLY A 458 8.32 16.84 -26.70
N ILE A 459 6.99 16.94 -26.83
CA ILE A 459 6.19 17.87 -26.02
C ILE A 459 5.99 17.25 -24.62
N PRO A 460 6.35 17.96 -23.53
CA PRO A 460 6.15 17.48 -22.17
C PRO A 460 4.68 17.68 -21.74
N VAL A 461 3.81 16.84 -22.32
CA VAL A 461 2.35 16.91 -22.17
C VAL A 461 1.92 16.96 -20.70
N HIS A 462 2.48 16.10 -19.85
CA HIS A 462 2.09 16.02 -18.46
C HIS A 462 2.50 17.29 -17.71
N THR A 463 3.69 17.82 -17.96
CA THR A 463 4.14 19.10 -17.38
C THR A 463 3.23 20.26 -17.79
N TYR A 464 2.74 20.29 -19.03
CA TYR A 464 1.77 21.31 -19.47
C TYR A 464 0.41 21.17 -18.79
N VAL A 465 -0.06 19.94 -18.58
CA VAL A 465 -1.29 19.67 -17.80
C VAL A 465 -1.14 20.17 -16.36
N VAL A 466 -0.03 19.84 -15.69
CA VAL A 466 0.26 20.28 -14.31
C VAL A 466 0.32 21.81 -14.23
N LYS A 467 0.99 22.46 -15.19
CA LYS A 467 1.05 23.93 -15.22
C LYS A 467 -0.33 24.56 -15.46
N ALA A 468 -1.11 24.01 -16.39
CA ALA A 468 -2.45 24.51 -16.68
C ALA A 468 -3.38 24.41 -15.45
N ALA A 469 -3.22 23.35 -14.65
CA ALA A 469 -3.99 23.10 -13.44
C ALA A 469 -3.35 23.68 -12.15
N GLU A 470 -2.28 24.47 -12.24
CA GLU A 470 -1.52 24.91 -11.07
C GLU A 470 -2.38 25.64 -10.02
N LYS A 471 -3.33 26.47 -10.48
CA LYS A 471 -4.27 27.15 -9.59
C LYS A 471 -5.17 26.15 -8.85
N GLN A 472 -5.77 25.20 -9.57
CA GLN A 472 -6.61 24.15 -9.00
C GLN A 472 -5.83 23.36 -7.95
N LEU A 473 -4.61 22.94 -8.27
CA LEU A 473 -3.72 22.20 -7.35
C LEU A 473 -3.43 22.97 -6.06
N LYS A 474 -3.18 24.29 -6.13
CA LYS A 474 -2.96 25.12 -4.93
C LYS A 474 -4.21 25.26 -4.05
N GLU A 475 -5.38 25.10 -4.64
CA GLU A 475 -6.68 25.16 -3.96
C GLU A 475 -7.15 23.77 -3.44
N GLU A 476 -6.45 22.68 -3.80
CA GLU A 476 -6.75 21.31 -3.33
C GLU A 476 -6.44 21.16 -1.83
N ARG A 477 -7.40 21.55 -0.99
CA ARG A 477 -7.36 21.42 0.47
C ARG A 477 -8.59 20.66 0.96
N PHE A 478 -8.36 19.45 1.45
CA PHE A 478 -9.37 18.50 1.91
C PHE A 478 -8.97 17.93 3.27
N LYS A 479 -9.82 17.07 3.82
CA LYS A 479 -9.52 16.27 5.00
C LYS A 479 -9.86 14.81 4.78
N VAL A 480 -9.14 13.96 5.50
CA VAL A 480 -9.40 12.52 5.59
C VAL A 480 -9.28 12.11 7.05
N ARG A 481 -10.15 11.20 7.50
CA ARG A 481 -10.04 10.63 8.83
C ARG A 481 -8.81 9.74 8.90
N VAL A 482 -8.00 9.85 9.95
CA VAL A 482 -6.85 8.98 10.16
C VAL A 482 -7.30 7.52 10.23
N GLY A 483 -6.45 6.62 9.73
CA GLY A 483 -6.68 5.18 9.78
C GLY A 483 -6.90 4.68 11.20
N ARG A 484 -8.13 4.24 11.51
CA ARG A 484 -8.51 3.88 12.88
C ARG A 484 -8.03 2.49 13.34
N GLY A 485 -7.54 1.65 12.42
CA GLY A 485 -7.20 0.26 12.70
C GLY A 485 -8.44 -0.64 12.78
N ALA A 486 -8.45 -1.52 13.78
CA ALA A 486 -9.48 -2.54 13.97
C ALA A 486 -10.88 -1.96 14.23
N ILE A 487 -11.92 -2.78 14.04
CA ILE A 487 -13.29 -2.47 14.46
C ILE A 487 -13.51 -2.96 15.90
N GLN A 488 -14.19 -2.20 16.75
CA GLN A 488 -14.44 -2.62 18.13
C GLN A 488 -15.46 -3.75 18.20
N ASP A 489 -15.32 -4.64 19.18
CA ASP A 489 -16.26 -5.75 19.37
C ASP A 489 -17.65 -5.25 19.78
N MET A 490 -17.73 -4.10 20.44
CA MET A 490 -18.99 -3.43 20.74
C MET A 490 -19.70 -2.93 19.47
N GLU A 491 -18.95 -2.39 18.50
CA GLU A 491 -19.50 -2.00 17.21
C GLU A 491 -20.01 -3.23 16.45
N ILE A 492 -19.25 -4.34 16.48
CA ILE A 492 -19.68 -5.62 15.89
C ILE A 492 -20.99 -6.11 16.53
N ARG A 493 -21.11 -6.12 17.86
CA ARG A 493 -22.36 -6.51 18.54
C ARG A 493 -23.54 -5.64 18.16
N ALA A 494 -23.31 -4.34 17.97
CA ALA A 494 -24.35 -3.39 17.62
C ALA A 494 -24.91 -3.64 16.20
N VAL A 495 -24.07 -4.11 15.27
CA VAL A 495 -24.46 -4.26 13.86
C VAL A 495 -24.66 -5.70 13.40
N GLY A 496 -24.15 -6.70 14.14
CA GLY A 496 -24.16 -8.10 13.73
C GLY A 496 -25.57 -8.64 13.45
N GLY A 497 -26.47 -8.52 14.43
CA GLY A 497 -27.89 -8.88 14.27
C GLY A 497 -28.57 -8.13 13.10
N PRO A 498 -28.53 -6.77 13.08
CA PRO A 498 -29.09 -5.99 11.99
C PRO A 498 -28.57 -6.32 10.59
N ILE A 499 -27.28 -6.66 10.43
CA ILE A 499 -26.71 -7.09 9.14
C ILE A 499 -27.28 -8.46 8.73
N VAL A 500 -27.27 -9.44 9.65
CA VAL A 500 -27.74 -10.81 9.36
C VAL A 500 -29.24 -10.83 9.02
N LEU A 501 -30.03 -9.96 9.65
CA LEU A 501 -31.46 -9.82 9.39
C LEU A 501 -31.77 -8.92 8.18
N GLY A 502 -30.77 -8.24 7.61
CA GLY A 502 -30.90 -7.37 6.44
C GLY A 502 -31.48 -5.98 6.72
N GLU A 503 -31.53 -5.54 7.98
CA GLU A 503 -31.88 -4.18 8.37
C GLU A 503 -30.77 -3.19 7.96
N ILE A 504 -29.52 -3.58 8.20
CA ILE A 504 -28.35 -2.96 7.59
C ILE A 504 -28.11 -3.70 6.27
N PRO A 505 -28.20 -3.05 5.10
CA PRO A 505 -28.14 -3.74 3.80
C PRO A 505 -26.83 -4.48 3.54
N GLY A 506 -25.74 -4.07 4.20
CA GLY A 506 -24.45 -4.73 4.16
C GLY A 506 -23.29 -3.79 4.42
N VAL A 507 -22.08 -4.35 4.30
CA VAL A 507 -20.80 -3.64 4.40
C VAL A 507 -20.22 -3.47 3.00
N VAL A 508 -19.82 -2.25 2.63
CA VAL A 508 -19.21 -1.95 1.33
C VAL A 508 -17.78 -1.46 1.54
N ALA A 509 -16.84 -2.16 0.93
CA ALA A 509 -15.42 -1.85 1.05
C ALA A 509 -14.89 -1.13 -0.20
N PHE A 510 -14.42 0.11 -0.04
CA PHE A 510 -13.67 0.85 -1.05
C PHE A 510 -12.17 0.74 -0.77
N VAL A 511 -11.50 -0.14 -1.51
CA VAL A 511 -10.08 -0.46 -1.33
C VAL A 511 -9.33 -0.36 -2.66
N GLY A 512 -8.01 -0.40 -2.60
CA GLY A 512 -7.16 -0.51 -3.79
C GLY A 512 -6.64 0.81 -4.37
N CYS A 513 -6.06 0.71 -5.56
CA CYS A 513 -5.22 1.74 -6.17
C CYS A 513 -6.01 2.79 -6.96
N ALA A 514 -5.42 3.99 -7.13
CA ALA A 514 -6.05 5.09 -7.86
C ALA A 514 -5.84 5.06 -9.39
N ASN A 515 -6.35 4.02 -10.04
CA ASN A 515 -6.42 3.92 -11.50
C ASN A 515 -7.87 4.03 -11.99
N TYR A 516 -8.48 5.19 -11.75
CA TYR A 516 -9.89 5.43 -12.07
C TYR A 516 -10.02 6.01 -13.48
N PRO A 517 -10.85 5.41 -14.36
CA PRO A 517 -11.11 5.96 -15.69
C PRO A 517 -11.70 7.37 -15.68
N HIS A 518 -12.47 7.71 -14.65
CA HIS A 518 -13.17 8.99 -14.51
C HIS A 518 -12.79 9.74 -13.22
N GLY A 519 -11.55 9.52 -12.75
CA GLY A 519 -10.99 10.25 -11.61
C GLY A 519 -11.53 9.83 -10.23
N ASN A 520 -11.04 10.51 -9.19
CA ASN A 520 -11.32 10.17 -7.79
C ASN A 520 -12.77 10.43 -7.36
N ARG A 521 -13.45 11.36 -8.04
CA ARG A 521 -14.77 11.85 -7.66
C ARG A 521 -15.83 10.75 -7.63
N GLU A 522 -15.79 9.81 -8.57
CA GLU A 522 -16.74 8.69 -8.59
C GLU A 522 -16.65 7.83 -7.33
N VAL A 523 -15.45 7.64 -6.78
CA VAL A 523 -15.24 6.86 -5.56
C VAL A 523 -15.95 7.53 -4.38
N ALA A 524 -15.81 8.85 -4.26
CA ALA A 524 -16.48 9.62 -3.21
C ALA A 524 -18.00 9.62 -3.38
N GLU A 525 -18.49 9.83 -4.60
CA GLU A 525 -19.93 9.82 -4.89
C GLU A 525 -20.57 8.45 -4.58
N MET A 526 -19.90 7.36 -4.95
CA MET A 526 -20.34 6.01 -4.58
C MET A 526 -20.35 5.81 -3.06
N ALA A 527 -19.27 6.18 -2.36
CA ALA A 527 -19.18 6.03 -0.90
C ALA A 527 -20.29 6.81 -0.18
N VAL A 528 -20.52 8.06 -0.57
CA VAL A 528 -21.59 8.91 -0.03
C VAL A 528 -22.98 8.31 -0.31
N GLU A 529 -23.21 7.80 -1.51
CA GLU A 529 -24.51 7.20 -1.87
C GLU A 529 -24.80 5.93 -1.06
N PHE A 530 -23.80 5.06 -0.85
CA PHE A 530 -23.95 3.87 -0.01
C PHE A 530 -24.19 4.23 1.46
N ALA A 531 -23.45 5.20 2.00
CA ALA A 531 -23.64 5.67 3.37
C ALA A 531 -25.05 6.26 3.58
N ARG A 532 -25.53 7.09 2.66
CA ARG A 532 -26.91 7.64 2.69
C ARG A 532 -28.00 6.57 2.61
N ARG A 533 -27.67 5.40 2.04
CA ARG A 533 -28.56 4.23 1.96
C ARG A 533 -28.40 3.27 3.14
N HIS A 534 -27.79 3.73 4.24
CA HIS A 534 -27.58 2.96 5.48
C HIS A 534 -26.64 1.74 5.34
N TYR A 535 -25.82 1.65 4.29
CA TYR A 535 -24.72 0.70 4.29
C TYR A 535 -23.62 1.16 5.25
N ILE A 536 -22.83 0.22 5.75
CA ILE A 536 -21.59 0.53 6.45
C ILE A 536 -20.48 0.64 5.40
N VAL A 537 -19.92 1.83 5.21
CA VAL A 537 -18.85 2.04 4.23
C VAL A 537 -17.51 1.98 4.94
N VAL A 538 -16.63 1.10 4.48
CA VAL A 538 -15.25 0.98 4.96
C VAL A 538 -14.28 1.25 3.82
N ALA A 539 -13.16 1.89 4.11
CA ALA A 539 -12.17 2.25 3.10
C ALA A 539 -10.73 2.16 3.62
N SER A 540 -9.79 1.95 2.70
CA SER A 540 -8.35 1.92 2.99
C SER A 540 -7.53 2.48 1.83
N GLY A 541 -6.26 2.76 2.09
CA GLY A 541 -5.26 3.06 1.06
C GLY A 541 -5.63 4.24 0.16
N CYS A 542 -5.35 4.12 -1.14
CA CYS A 542 -5.62 5.20 -2.09
C CYS A 542 -7.13 5.51 -2.21
N ALA A 543 -8.00 4.50 -2.10
CA ALA A 543 -9.44 4.69 -2.15
C ALA A 543 -9.95 5.56 -0.99
N ALA A 544 -9.43 5.36 0.24
CA ALA A 544 -9.74 6.23 1.38
C ALA A 544 -9.31 7.69 1.13
N MET A 545 -8.16 7.91 0.50
CA MET A 545 -7.76 9.26 0.08
C MET A 545 -8.74 9.83 -0.96
N SER A 546 -9.10 9.04 -1.96
CA SER A 546 -10.02 9.45 -3.04
C SER A 546 -11.40 9.84 -2.55
N ILE A 547 -11.93 9.17 -1.53
CA ILE A 547 -13.18 9.57 -0.86
C ILE A 547 -13.04 10.98 -0.25
N GLY A 548 -11.87 11.30 0.33
CA GLY A 548 -11.58 12.62 0.91
C GLY A 548 -11.45 13.75 -0.12
N PHE A 549 -11.13 13.44 -1.38
CA PHE A 549 -11.03 14.41 -2.49
C PHE A 549 -12.38 14.86 -3.04
N TYR A 550 -13.34 15.10 -2.16
CA TYR A 550 -14.68 15.55 -2.46
C TYR A 550 -15.14 16.54 -1.40
N LYS A 551 -15.92 17.54 -1.82
CA LYS A 551 -16.63 18.46 -0.93
C LYS A 551 -18.09 18.54 -1.36
N ASP A 552 -18.99 18.57 -0.39
CA ASP A 552 -20.38 18.89 -0.61
C ASP A 552 -20.60 20.40 -0.83
N GLU A 553 -21.87 20.80 -0.93
CA GLU A 553 -22.28 22.20 -1.07
C GLU A 553 -21.90 23.07 0.15
N GLU A 554 -21.70 22.47 1.32
CA GLU A 554 -21.23 23.14 2.55
C GLU A 554 -19.70 23.21 2.65
N GLY A 555 -18.98 22.63 1.69
CA GLY A 555 -17.52 22.58 1.68
C GLY A 555 -16.91 21.50 2.58
N LYS A 556 -17.72 20.56 3.08
CA LYS A 556 -17.28 19.47 3.97
C LYS A 556 -16.93 18.22 3.17
N THR A 557 -15.88 17.53 3.59
CA THR A 557 -15.54 16.20 3.07
C THR A 557 -16.49 15.12 3.57
N PRO A 558 -16.58 13.94 2.91
CA PRO A 558 -17.38 12.83 3.42
C PRO A 558 -16.99 12.43 4.85
N TYR A 559 -15.71 12.49 5.20
CA TYR A 559 -15.24 12.17 6.55
C TYR A 559 -15.66 13.20 7.62
N GLU A 560 -16.02 14.42 7.22
CA GLU A 560 -16.61 15.45 8.10
C GLU A 560 -18.13 15.32 8.22
N GLN A 561 -18.79 14.71 7.23
CA GLN A 561 -20.24 14.57 7.17
C GLN A 561 -20.74 13.30 7.86
N PHE A 562 -20.01 12.20 7.74
CA PHE A 562 -20.43 10.87 8.19
C PHE A 562 -19.59 10.41 9.39
N SER A 563 -20.23 9.59 10.24
CA SER A 563 -19.61 8.97 11.41
C SER A 563 -18.41 8.09 11.02
N GLY A 564 -17.36 8.08 11.84
CA GLY A 564 -16.22 7.16 11.72
C GLY A 564 -16.43 5.82 12.41
N ALA A 565 -17.56 5.63 13.09
CA ALA A 565 -17.95 4.37 13.71
C ALA A 565 -18.40 3.34 12.66
N PHE A 566 -18.20 2.07 12.95
CA PHE A 566 -18.68 0.95 12.15
C PHE A 566 -20.17 0.74 12.41
N GLU A 567 -20.98 1.61 11.83
CA GLU A 567 -22.43 1.67 12.01
C GLU A 567 -23.15 1.98 10.70
N ALA A 568 -24.47 1.82 10.68
CA ALA A 568 -25.30 2.08 9.51
C ALA A 568 -25.16 3.54 9.05
N GLY A 569 -24.65 3.75 7.83
CA GLY A 569 -24.38 5.07 7.28
C GLY A 569 -23.05 5.69 7.69
N GLY A 570 -22.18 4.96 8.39
CA GLY A 570 -20.80 5.38 8.68
C GLY A 570 -19.87 5.29 7.46
N ILE A 571 -18.84 6.15 7.43
CA ILE A 571 -17.71 6.08 6.48
C ILE A 571 -16.42 5.94 7.29
N VAL A 572 -15.87 4.72 7.28
CA VAL A 572 -14.77 4.30 8.15
C VAL A 572 -13.48 4.20 7.35
N ASN A 573 -12.46 5.00 7.67
CA ASN A 573 -11.10 4.75 7.16
C ASN A 573 -10.36 3.80 8.11
N VAL A 574 -10.12 2.55 7.70
CA VAL A 574 -9.38 1.58 8.52
C VAL A 574 -7.86 1.85 8.50
N GLY A 575 -7.35 2.54 7.47
CA GLY A 575 -5.94 2.94 7.38
C GLY A 575 -5.29 2.64 6.05
N SER A 576 -4.02 2.23 6.10
CA SER A 576 -3.23 1.94 4.91
C SER A 576 -3.64 0.61 4.28
N CYS A 577 -2.93 0.20 3.24
CA CYS A 577 -3.22 -0.99 2.46
C CYS A 577 -3.21 -2.25 3.35
N VAL A 578 -2.28 -2.31 4.30
CA VAL A 578 -2.15 -3.40 5.27
C VAL A 578 -3.24 -3.40 6.35
N SER A 579 -4.09 -2.37 6.41
CA SER A 579 -5.27 -2.31 7.28
C SER A 579 -6.51 -3.01 6.69
N ASN A 580 -6.45 -3.49 5.44
CA ASN A 580 -7.53 -4.27 4.81
C ASN A 580 -7.99 -5.52 5.61
N PRO A 581 -7.13 -6.24 6.35
CA PRO A 581 -7.54 -7.34 7.20
C PRO A 581 -8.47 -6.95 8.33
N HIS A 582 -8.56 -5.68 8.72
CA HIS A 582 -9.60 -5.23 9.67
C HIS A 582 -11.00 -5.26 9.04
N ILE A 583 -11.09 -5.18 7.70
CA ILE A 583 -12.34 -5.30 6.95
C ILE A 583 -12.76 -6.78 6.89
N SER A 584 -11.87 -7.68 6.46
CA SER A 584 -12.16 -9.13 6.49
C SER A 584 -12.36 -9.61 7.92
N GLY A 585 -11.59 -9.08 8.85
CA GLY A 585 -11.67 -9.37 10.28
C GLY A 585 -12.98 -8.89 10.89
N ALA A 586 -13.56 -7.77 10.45
CA ALA A 586 -14.91 -7.38 10.84
C ALA A 586 -15.96 -8.40 10.38
N ALA A 587 -15.86 -8.90 9.15
CA ALA A 587 -16.75 -9.96 8.65
C ALA A 587 -16.60 -11.28 9.44
N MET A 588 -15.36 -11.65 9.80
CA MET A 588 -15.09 -12.80 10.67
C MET A 588 -15.67 -12.60 12.07
N LYS A 589 -15.52 -11.40 12.64
CA LYS A 589 -16.06 -11.05 13.96
C LYS A 589 -17.59 -11.06 14.00
N ILE A 590 -18.26 -10.59 12.94
CA ILE A 590 -19.73 -10.70 12.82
C ILE A 590 -20.19 -12.16 12.88
N ALA A 591 -19.39 -13.09 12.37
CA ALA A 591 -19.71 -14.53 12.43
C ALA A 591 -19.39 -15.16 13.80
N SER A 592 -18.47 -14.59 14.58
CA SER A 592 -18.01 -15.17 15.86
C SER A 592 -18.65 -14.55 17.10
N ILE A 593 -18.99 -13.25 17.06
CA ILE A 593 -19.55 -12.46 18.17
C ILE A 593 -21.06 -12.31 17.96
#